data_AF-A0A7J0ADE1-F1
#
_entry.id   AF-A0A7J0ADE1-F1
#
_cell.length_a   1.000
_cell.length_b   1.000
_cell.length_c   1.000
_cell.angle_alpha   90.00
_cell.angle_beta   90.00
_cell.angle_gamma   90.00
#
_symmetry.space_group_name_H-M   'P 1'
#
loop_
_entity.id
_entity.type
_entity.pdbx_description
1 polymer ?
#
loop_
_entity_poly.entity_id
_entity_poly.type
_entity_poly.pdbx_seq_one_letter_code
_entity_poly.pdbx_strand_id
1 'polypeptide(L)'
;MKRARGKKAREAEARRHVRTFQEKVDSVLAISDTIAIDTFALMQPDSWLSFTIQGSGSQDIHKPMYFSSDQPLKRINDNAVRLEFTTDSIWKPVTGTQPRITPADSTSLLSFRLEHQWRPETKYRLAVDSIGLEGIYGVYNKPILQEFTTKSLDDYSTIYFNITGIDSIPAIVELLSPSEDIIATAKVDDSGKAVLRFISPGTYYARMFLDMDNNGKYTTGNLLQRIQPEPTFYFHKKINLKKNWDLEQTWDIYELPLDGQKPAEIKKNKPRAKKGENSDYQNEDEEEIPEFGTGIFGSQPY
;
A
#
# COMPACT_ATOMS: atom_id res chain seq x y z
N MET A 1 10.60 61.30 81.05
CA MET A 1 11.38 60.71 79.93
C MET A 1 11.18 59.20 79.69
N LYS A 2 10.63 58.37 80.61
CA LYS A 2 10.51 56.90 80.40
C LYS A 2 9.38 56.43 79.43
N ARG A 3 8.32 57.23 79.19
CA ARG A 3 7.21 56.86 78.29
C ARG A 3 7.52 56.97 76.78
N ALA A 4 8.49 57.80 76.39
CA ALA A 4 8.84 58.01 74.97
C ALA A 4 9.72 56.89 74.38
N ARG A 5 10.54 56.22 75.21
CA ARG A 5 11.40 55.10 74.77
C ARG A 5 10.61 53.84 74.45
N GLY A 6 9.51 53.56 75.17
CA GLY A 6 8.65 52.39 74.91
C GLY A 6 7.84 52.47 73.62
N LYS A 7 7.41 53.69 73.21
CA LYS A 7 6.74 53.91 71.91
C LYS A 7 7.69 53.67 70.73
N LYS A 8 8.92 54.19 70.81
CA LYS A 8 9.95 53.96 69.77
C LYS A 8 10.34 52.49 69.62
N ALA A 9 10.41 51.75 70.74
CA ALA A 9 10.71 50.32 70.72
C ALA A 9 9.62 49.50 70.01
N ARG A 10 8.34 49.76 70.34
CA ARG A 10 7.20 49.11 69.66
C ARG A 10 7.10 49.45 68.18
N GLU A 11 7.40 50.67 67.80
CA GLU A 11 7.41 51.09 66.39
C GLU A 11 8.54 50.41 65.59
N ALA A 12 9.72 50.24 66.20
CA ALA A 12 10.83 49.52 65.57
C ALA A 12 10.51 48.03 65.40
N GLU A 13 9.82 47.41 66.36
CA GLU A 13 9.37 46.02 66.29
C GLU A 13 8.29 45.82 65.21
N ALA A 14 7.33 46.74 65.12
CA ALA A 14 6.32 46.73 64.06
C ALA A 14 6.95 46.85 62.66
N ARG A 15 7.95 47.74 62.48
CA ARG A 15 8.67 47.87 61.20
C ARG A 15 9.44 46.60 60.83
N ARG A 16 10.00 45.89 61.82
CA ARG A 16 10.65 44.58 61.59
C ARG A 16 9.64 43.53 61.14
N HIS A 17 8.46 43.49 61.76
CA HIS A 17 7.38 42.58 61.36
C HIS A 17 6.86 42.86 59.95
N VAL A 18 6.70 44.13 59.58
CA VAL A 18 6.28 44.51 58.22
C VAL A 18 7.35 44.11 57.20
N ARG A 19 8.63 44.34 57.51
CA ARG A 19 9.74 43.96 56.63
C ARG A 19 9.83 42.45 56.43
N THR A 20 9.71 41.66 57.49
CA THR A 20 9.75 40.19 57.38
C THR A 20 8.52 39.63 56.68
N PHE A 21 7.36 40.31 56.78
CA PHE A 21 6.19 39.97 56.00
C PHE A 21 6.39 40.28 54.52
N GLN A 22 6.96 41.44 54.19
CA GLN A 22 7.28 41.83 52.82
C GLN A 22 8.28 40.86 52.18
N GLU A 23 9.35 40.51 52.87
CA GLU A 23 10.35 39.53 52.41
C GLU A 23 9.72 38.15 52.15
N LYS A 24 8.72 37.75 52.96
CA LYS A 24 7.95 36.52 52.70
C LYS A 24 7.05 36.64 51.48
N VAL A 25 6.35 37.77 51.32
CA VAL A 25 5.50 38.02 50.14
C VAL A 25 6.34 38.00 48.86
N ASP A 26 7.48 38.69 48.86
CA ASP A 26 8.40 38.74 47.73
C ASP A 26 8.98 37.35 47.41
N SER A 27 9.26 36.52 48.44
CA SER A 27 9.71 35.14 48.23
C SER A 27 8.63 34.25 47.59
N VAL A 28 7.36 34.45 47.96
CA VAL A 28 6.23 33.69 47.41
C VAL A 28 5.97 34.12 45.96
N LEU A 29 6.10 35.42 45.66
CA LEU A 29 5.96 35.97 44.31
C LEU A 29 7.06 35.46 43.37
N ALA A 30 8.30 35.37 43.87
CA ALA A 30 9.40 34.78 43.11
C ALA A 30 9.16 33.29 42.78
N ILE A 31 8.56 32.54 43.71
CA ILE A 31 8.18 31.13 43.49
C ILE A 31 7.05 31.02 42.46
N SER A 32 6.04 31.90 42.50
CA SER A 32 4.95 31.88 41.52
C SER A 32 5.40 32.20 40.10
N ASP A 33 6.32 33.15 39.95
CA ASP A 33 6.90 33.48 38.63
C ASP A 33 7.75 32.33 38.10
N THR A 34 8.37 31.54 38.98
CA THR A 34 9.13 30.33 38.58
C THR A 34 8.21 29.19 38.14
N ILE A 35 7.05 29.00 38.81
CA ILE A 35 6.05 27.98 38.45
C ILE A 35 5.36 28.33 37.11
N ALA A 36 5.18 29.61 36.82
CA ALA A 36 4.57 30.08 35.57
C ALA A 36 5.44 29.80 34.33
N ILE A 37 6.76 29.72 34.48
CA ILE A 37 7.69 29.45 33.38
C ILE A 37 7.67 27.96 32.98
N ASP A 38 7.40 27.06 33.92
CA ASP A 38 7.45 25.61 33.67
C ASP A 38 6.10 25.02 33.19
N THR A 39 5.01 25.78 33.30
CA THR A 39 3.69 25.31 32.81
C THR A 39 3.58 25.37 31.28
N PHE A 40 4.37 26.22 30.62
CA PHE A 40 4.44 26.25 29.15
C PHE A 40 5.29 25.13 28.54
N ALA A 41 6.15 24.48 29.33
CA ALA A 41 6.99 23.36 28.89
C ALA A 41 6.24 22.02 28.76
N LEU A 42 4.98 21.94 29.21
CA LEU A 42 4.22 20.68 29.37
C LEU A 42 3.05 20.48 28.40
N MET A 43 3.03 21.15 27.26
CA MET A 43 2.06 20.86 26.18
C MET A 43 2.75 20.41 24.88
N GLN A 44 3.88 19.70 24.98
CA GLN A 44 4.24 18.83 23.86
C GLN A 44 3.33 17.60 23.93
N PRO A 45 2.66 17.23 22.82
CA PRO A 45 1.84 16.04 22.84
C PRO A 45 2.73 14.82 23.16
N ASP A 46 2.38 14.06 24.20
CA ASP A 46 3.13 12.88 24.67
C ASP A 46 3.19 11.76 23.60
N SER A 47 2.36 11.86 22.58
CA SER A 47 2.32 10.95 21.43
C SER A 47 2.15 11.72 20.13
N TRP A 48 2.69 11.16 19.05
CA TRP A 48 2.51 11.67 17.70
C TRP A 48 1.77 10.65 16.86
N LEU A 49 1.05 11.15 15.87
CA LEU A 49 0.38 10.31 14.90
C LEU A 49 1.43 9.65 14.00
N SER A 50 1.43 8.31 13.98
CA SER A 50 2.24 7.53 13.06
C SER A 50 1.50 7.39 11.73
N PHE A 51 2.18 7.74 10.65
CA PHE A 51 1.70 7.59 9.28
C PHE A 51 2.84 7.04 8.44
N THR A 52 2.67 5.83 7.94
CA THR A 52 3.73 5.03 7.32
C THR A 52 3.33 4.62 5.91
N ILE A 53 4.29 4.60 4.99
CA ILE A 53 4.06 4.10 3.63
C ILE A 53 4.11 2.57 3.64
N GLN A 54 3.12 1.95 3.02
CA GLN A 54 3.03 0.50 2.86
C GLN A 54 3.86 0.10 1.63
N GLY A 55 5.08 -0.40 1.85
CA GLY A 55 5.95 -0.91 0.77
C GLY A 55 7.43 -0.65 1.00
N SER A 56 8.28 -1.35 0.25
CA SER A 56 9.74 -1.32 0.39
C SER A 56 10.38 -0.36 -0.61
N GLY A 57 10.19 0.97 -0.46
CA GLY A 57 10.92 2.02 -1.21
C GLY A 57 10.78 2.01 -2.75
N SER A 58 10.07 1.03 -3.32
CA SER A 58 9.83 0.83 -4.74
C SER A 58 8.32 0.86 -4.99
N GLN A 59 7.89 1.77 -5.86
CA GLN A 59 6.48 2.00 -6.18
C GLN A 59 6.12 1.38 -7.54
N ASP A 60 4.98 0.69 -7.59
CA ASP A 60 4.43 0.18 -8.84
C ASP A 60 3.77 1.30 -9.65
N ILE A 61 4.04 1.34 -10.96
CA ILE A 61 3.57 2.41 -11.87
C ILE A 61 2.04 2.42 -11.99
N HIS A 62 1.43 1.24 -12.05
CA HIS A 62 -0.01 1.06 -12.26
C HIS A 62 -0.82 1.14 -10.94
N LYS A 63 -0.17 1.03 -9.77
CA LYS A 63 -0.87 0.98 -8.49
C LYS A 63 -0.79 2.33 -7.76
N PRO A 64 -1.82 2.69 -6.99
CA PRO A 64 -1.71 3.81 -6.06
C PRO A 64 -0.66 3.48 -4.98
N MET A 65 -0.12 4.53 -4.37
CA MET A 65 0.72 4.38 -3.18
C MET A 65 -0.18 4.23 -1.95
N TYR A 66 0.08 3.22 -1.12
CA TYR A 66 -0.69 2.97 0.09
C TYR A 66 0.02 3.45 1.34
N PHE A 67 -0.76 3.84 2.34
CA PHE A 67 -0.29 4.29 3.64
C PHE A 67 -1.11 3.62 4.74
N SER A 68 -0.49 3.49 5.90
CA SER A 68 -1.12 3.00 7.13
C SER A 68 -0.91 4.00 8.25
N SER A 69 -1.99 4.31 8.96
CA SER A 69 -1.96 5.12 10.17
C SER A 69 -2.24 4.29 11.41
N ASP A 70 -1.66 4.68 12.55
CA ASP A 70 -1.94 4.07 13.85
C ASP A 70 -3.32 4.41 14.40
N GLN A 71 -3.98 5.44 13.87
CA GLN A 71 -5.29 5.90 14.30
C GLN A 71 -6.07 6.49 13.11
N PRO A 72 -7.41 6.56 13.18
CA PRO A 72 -8.20 7.21 12.14
C PRO A 72 -7.87 8.69 12.01
N LEU A 73 -7.85 9.20 10.78
CA LEU A 73 -7.61 10.62 10.50
C LEU A 73 -8.92 11.40 10.54
N LYS A 74 -8.92 12.50 11.28
CA LYS A 74 -10.01 13.48 11.31
C LYS A 74 -9.89 14.48 10.16
N ARG A 75 -8.66 14.92 9.84
CA ARG A 75 -8.40 15.89 8.78
C ARG A 75 -7.04 15.65 8.13
N ILE A 76 -7.00 15.80 6.81
CA ILE A 76 -5.80 15.83 5.98
C ILE A 76 -5.71 17.22 5.37
N ASN A 77 -4.60 17.92 5.58
CA ASN A 77 -4.34 19.20 4.93
C ASN A 77 -3.59 18.97 3.61
N ASP A 78 -4.31 19.05 2.50
CA ASP A 78 -3.73 18.82 1.16
C ASP A 78 -2.58 19.78 0.82
N ASN A 79 -2.57 21.00 1.38
CA ASN A 79 -1.50 21.97 1.15
C ASN A 79 -0.20 21.61 1.89
N ALA A 80 -0.28 20.77 2.92
CA ALA A 80 0.87 20.28 3.67
C ALA A 80 1.51 19.05 3.00
N VAL A 81 0.89 18.49 1.96
CA VAL A 81 1.36 17.33 1.22
C VAL A 81 2.01 17.77 -0.09
N ARG A 82 3.31 17.53 -0.22
CA ARG A 82 4.10 17.87 -1.41
C ARG A 82 4.70 16.62 -2.01
N LEU A 83 4.45 16.43 -3.30
CA LEU A 83 5.11 15.41 -4.09
C LEU A 83 6.10 16.08 -5.03
N GLU A 84 7.35 15.64 -4.97
CA GLU A 84 8.44 16.10 -5.81
C GLU A 84 9.03 14.93 -6.56
N PHE A 85 9.62 15.19 -7.72
CA PHE A 85 10.31 14.17 -8.51
C PHE A 85 11.66 14.71 -9.01
N THR A 86 12.58 13.79 -9.27
CA THR A 86 13.87 14.09 -9.88
C THR A 86 14.23 13.02 -10.90
N THR A 87 14.75 13.47 -12.05
CA THR A 87 15.37 12.61 -13.07
C THR A 87 16.89 12.78 -13.06
N ASP A 88 17.36 13.97 -12.66
CA ASP A 88 18.78 14.31 -12.54
C ASP A 88 19.15 14.45 -11.05
N SER A 89 19.37 15.68 -10.59
CA SER A 89 19.80 15.99 -9.22
C SER A 89 18.95 17.06 -8.52
N ILE A 90 17.97 17.66 -9.21
CA ILE A 90 17.16 18.76 -8.67
C ILE A 90 15.72 18.29 -8.52
N TRP A 91 15.24 18.34 -7.29
CA TRP A 91 13.84 18.07 -6.95
C TRP A 91 12.93 19.13 -7.53
N LYS A 92 11.99 18.70 -8.37
CA LYS A 92 10.96 19.55 -8.96
C LYS A 92 9.60 19.17 -8.39
N PRO A 93 8.76 20.13 -8.00
CA PRO A 93 7.39 19.80 -7.59
C PRO A 93 6.63 19.21 -8.77
N VAL A 94 5.79 18.21 -8.50
CA VAL A 94 4.88 17.65 -9.49
C VAL A 94 3.94 18.77 -9.97
N THR A 95 4.01 19.07 -11.27
CA THR A 95 3.20 20.12 -11.88
C THR A 95 1.84 19.56 -12.30
N GLY A 96 0.74 20.24 -11.96
CA GLY A 96 -0.62 19.82 -12.29
C GLY A 96 -1.52 19.68 -11.05
N THR A 97 -2.45 18.73 -11.07
CA THR A 97 -3.28 18.41 -9.91
C THR A 97 -2.41 17.76 -8.83
N GLN A 98 -2.23 18.45 -7.70
CA GLN A 98 -1.53 17.91 -6.53
C GLN A 98 -2.18 16.57 -6.13
N PRO A 99 -1.40 15.49 -5.98
CA PRO A 99 -1.95 14.22 -5.53
C PRO A 99 -2.48 14.37 -4.10
N ARG A 100 -3.66 13.83 -3.84
CA ARG A 100 -4.33 13.89 -2.54
C ARG A 100 -4.30 12.53 -1.87
N ILE A 101 -4.09 12.54 -0.56
CA ILE A 101 -4.21 11.35 0.26
C ILE A 101 -5.70 11.17 0.58
N THR A 102 -6.24 10.02 0.20
CA THR A 102 -7.65 9.68 0.39
C THR A 102 -7.76 8.35 1.15
N PRO A 103 -8.88 8.07 1.85
CA PRO A 103 -9.12 6.75 2.42
C PRO A 103 -9.03 5.66 1.33
N ALA A 104 -8.38 4.54 1.64
CA ALA A 104 -8.15 3.47 0.68
C ALA A 104 -9.46 2.77 0.29
N ASP A 105 -10.37 2.62 1.26
CA ASP A 105 -11.71 2.08 1.13
C ASP A 105 -12.64 2.71 2.18
N SER A 106 -13.94 2.66 1.90
CA SER A 106 -15.04 3.07 2.79
C SER A 106 -15.02 2.38 4.16
N THR A 107 -14.53 1.13 4.23
CA THR A 107 -14.50 0.34 5.47
C THR A 107 -13.15 0.42 6.20
N SER A 108 -12.09 0.80 5.50
CA SER A 108 -10.72 0.78 6.02
C SER A 108 -10.33 2.15 6.59
N LEU A 109 -10.63 2.38 7.87
CA LEU A 109 -10.41 3.67 8.54
C LEU A 109 -8.93 4.06 8.74
N LEU A 110 -8.02 3.08 8.69
CA LEU A 110 -6.58 3.27 8.94
C LEU A 110 -5.72 3.22 7.69
N SER A 111 -6.32 2.85 6.56
CA SER A 111 -5.61 2.67 5.29
C SER A 111 -5.92 3.83 4.38
N PHE A 112 -4.88 4.43 3.81
CA PHE A 112 -5.00 5.56 2.90
C PHE A 112 -4.27 5.25 1.59
N ARG A 113 -4.64 5.96 0.54
CA ARG A 113 -4.03 5.85 -0.78
C ARG A 113 -3.79 7.21 -1.41
N LEU A 114 -2.75 7.27 -2.22
CA LEU A 114 -2.43 8.41 -3.08
C LEU A 114 -2.40 7.92 -4.52
N GLU A 115 -3.32 8.45 -5.30
CA GLU A 115 -3.41 8.18 -6.74
C GLU A 115 -2.58 9.22 -7.50
N HIS A 116 -1.64 8.73 -8.30
CA HIS A 116 -0.82 9.55 -9.16
C HIS A 116 -0.40 8.76 -10.40
N GLN A 117 -0.25 9.44 -11.54
CA GLN A 117 0.29 8.83 -12.75
C GLN A 117 1.81 8.86 -12.67
N TRP A 118 2.38 7.79 -12.12
CA TRP A 118 3.81 7.62 -11.94
C TRP A 118 4.54 7.57 -13.29
N ARG A 119 5.67 8.25 -13.38
CA ARG A 119 6.61 8.09 -14.51
C ARG A 119 7.54 6.92 -14.21
N PRO A 120 7.85 6.06 -15.19
CA PRO A 120 8.79 4.95 -14.97
C PRO A 120 10.18 5.46 -14.60
N GLU A 121 10.93 4.62 -13.87
CA GLU A 121 12.35 4.83 -13.52
C GLU A 121 12.67 6.20 -12.91
N THR A 122 11.68 6.82 -12.27
CA THR A 122 11.78 8.16 -11.71
C THR A 122 11.83 8.08 -10.18
N LYS A 123 12.70 8.90 -9.59
CA LYS A 123 12.77 9.07 -8.12
C LYS A 123 11.78 10.12 -7.69
N TYR A 124 10.99 9.78 -6.68
CA TYR A 124 10.00 10.64 -6.08
C TYR A 124 10.31 10.86 -4.61
N ARG A 125 9.87 12.01 -4.10
CA ARG A 125 9.95 12.38 -2.70
C ARG A 125 8.61 12.92 -2.25
N LEU A 126 8.03 12.24 -1.26
CA LEU A 126 6.83 12.68 -0.59
C LEU A 126 7.25 13.41 0.70
N ALA A 127 6.90 14.69 0.77
CA ALA A 127 7.06 15.52 1.96
C ALA A 127 5.68 15.84 2.54
N VAL A 128 5.47 15.47 3.81
CA VAL A 128 4.31 15.89 4.58
C VAL A 128 4.80 16.75 5.73
N ASP A 129 4.34 18.00 5.77
CA ASP A 129 4.74 18.93 6.80
C ASP A 129 4.23 18.48 8.19
N SER A 130 4.88 18.98 9.25
CA SER A 130 4.34 18.83 10.62
C SER A 130 2.93 19.38 10.68
N ILE A 131 2.01 18.72 11.39
CA ILE A 131 0.61 19.18 11.53
C ILE A 131 -0.17 19.09 10.19
N GLY A 132 0.38 18.40 9.18
CA GLY A 132 -0.33 18.12 7.94
C GLY A 132 -1.49 17.12 8.09
N LEU A 133 -1.41 16.24 9.09
CA LEU A 133 -2.39 15.21 9.39
C LEU A 133 -2.86 15.36 10.85
N GLU A 134 -4.18 15.34 11.05
CA GLU A 134 -4.82 15.39 12.36
C GLU A 134 -5.58 14.09 12.60
N GLY A 135 -5.21 13.36 13.66
CA GLY A 135 -5.94 12.19 14.13
C GLY A 135 -7.24 12.55 14.85
N ILE A 136 -8.15 11.57 15.00
CA ILE A 136 -9.40 11.76 15.77
C ILE A 136 -9.17 12.12 17.23
N TYR A 137 -8.03 11.76 17.80
CA TYR A 137 -7.66 12.08 19.19
C TYR A 137 -7.01 13.47 19.34
N GLY A 138 -7.00 14.29 18.28
CA GLY A 138 -6.41 15.64 18.31
C GLY A 138 -4.88 15.66 18.26
N VAL A 139 -4.26 14.52 17.92
CA VAL A 139 -2.82 14.36 17.77
C VAL A 139 -2.40 14.60 16.33
N TYR A 140 -1.22 15.19 16.13
CA TYR A 140 -0.68 15.53 14.81
C TYR A 140 0.52 14.67 14.42
N ASN A 141 0.81 14.61 13.12
CA ASN A 141 2.01 13.96 12.61
C ASN A 141 3.30 14.80 12.81
N LYS A 142 4.43 14.11 12.89
CA LYS A 142 5.76 14.71 12.67
C LYS A 142 6.01 14.97 11.18
N PRO A 143 6.99 15.82 10.80
CA PRO A 143 7.41 15.93 9.41
C PRO A 143 7.78 14.54 8.84
N ILE A 144 7.23 14.20 7.69
CA ILE A 144 7.51 12.95 6.98
C ILE A 144 8.23 13.31 5.69
N LEU A 145 9.38 12.70 5.47
CA LEU A 145 10.12 12.79 4.22
C LEU A 145 10.44 11.38 3.76
N GLN A 146 9.74 10.91 2.73
CA GLN A 146 9.99 9.60 2.15
C GLN A 146 10.45 9.74 0.71
N GLU A 147 11.57 9.11 0.41
CA GLU A 147 12.04 8.93 -0.97
C GLU A 147 11.72 7.51 -1.44
N PHE A 148 11.26 7.39 -2.69
CA PHE A 148 10.97 6.12 -3.32
C PHE A 148 11.26 6.19 -4.81
N THR A 149 11.52 5.03 -5.40
CA THR A 149 11.78 4.91 -6.83
C THR A 149 10.65 4.14 -7.49
N THR A 150 10.20 4.60 -8.63
CA THR A 150 9.20 3.87 -9.43
C THR A 150 9.89 2.78 -10.23
N LYS A 151 9.21 1.64 -10.38
CA LYS A 151 9.72 0.53 -11.20
C LYS A 151 9.87 0.94 -12.67
N SER A 152 10.68 0.19 -13.40
CA SER A 152 10.77 0.29 -14.86
C SER A 152 9.56 -0.37 -15.52
N LEU A 153 9.24 0.00 -16.75
CA LEU A 153 8.25 -0.73 -17.54
C LEU A 153 8.73 -2.16 -17.82
N ASP A 154 10.04 -2.32 -17.99
CA ASP A 154 10.70 -3.61 -18.21
C ASP A 154 10.64 -4.49 -16.95
N ASP A 155 10.34 -3.95 -15.77
CA ASP A 155 10.14 -4.76 -14.54
C ASP A 155 8.87 -5.61 -14.61
N TYR A 156 7.96 -5.29 -15.53
CA TYR A 156 6.68 -5.96 -15.67
C TYR A 156 6.68 -6.98 -16.80
N SER A 157 5.61 -7.76 -16.82
CA SER A 157 5.27 -8.72 -17.87
C SER A 157 3.86 -8.46 -18.38
N THR A 158 3.61 -8.88 -19.61
CA THR A 158 2.29 -8.89 -20.22
C THR A 158 1.89 -10.34 -20.48
N ILE A 159 0.64 -10.67 -20.20
CA ILE A 159 0.06 -11.95 -20.59
C ILE A 159 -1.13 -11.74 -21.52
N TYR A 160 -1.12 -12.49 -22.62
CA TYR A 160 -2.15 -12.52 -23.63
C TYR A 160 -2.83 -13.88 -23.56
N PHE A 161 -4.14 -13.88 -23.35
CA PHE A 161 -4.96 -15.08 -23.44
C PHE A 161 -5.72 -15.06 -24.75
N ASN A 162 -5.55 -16.10 -25.56
CA ASN A 162 -6.37 -16.38 -26.74
C ASN A 162 -7.37 -17.47 -26.35
N ILE A 163 -8.62 -17.10 -26.12
CA ILE A 163 -9.62 -17.98 -25.51
C ILE A 163 -10.57 -18.48 -26.58
N THR A 164 -10.80 -19.79 -26.59
CA THR A 164 -11.72 -20.47 -27.51
C THR A 164 -12.87 -21.12 -26.75
N GLY A 165 -14.01 -21.24 -27.41
CA GLY A 165 -15.22 -21.83 -26.82
C GLY A 165 -16.09 -20.85 -26.04
N ILE A 166 -15.79 -19.55 -26.06
CA ILE A 166 -16.64 -18.53 -25.44
C ILE A 166 -17.87 -18.27 -26.34
N ASP A 167 -19.05 -18.30 -25.74
CA ASP A 167 -20.32 -17.90 -26.38
C ASP A 167 -20.44 -16.37 -26.51
N SER A 168 -21.59 -15.85 -26.95
CA SER A 168 -21.85 -14.40 -27.04
C SER A 168 -21.99 -13.67 -25.69
N ILE A 169 -21.64 -14.31 -24.57
CA ILE A 169 -21.74 -13.74 -23.22
C ILE A 169 -20.41 -13.05 -22.88
N PRO A 170 -20.41 -11.81 -22.36
CA PRO A 170 -19.19 -11.15 -21.92
C PRO A 170 -18.42 -12.01 -20.93
N ALA A 171 -17.13 -12.19 -21.18
CA ALA A 171 -16.25 -12.96 -20.31
C ALA A 171 -15.18 -12.06 -19.69
N ILE A 172 -14.77 -12.38 -18.47
CA ILE A 172 -13.76 -11.65 -17.72
C ILE A 172 -12.72 -12.63 -17.20
N VAL A 173 -11.47 -12.35 -17.54
CA VAL A 173 -10.31 -13.11 -17.07
C VAL A 173 -9.70 -12.42 -15.86
N GLU A 174 -9.45 -13.19 -14.83
CA GLU A 174 -8.76 -12.81 -13.62
C GLU A 174 -7.47 -13.59 -13.49
N LEU A 175 -6.37 -12.88 -13.21
CA LEU A 175 -5.11 -13.48 -12.81
C LEU A 175 -5.08 -13.58 -11.29
N LEU A 176 -4.82 -14.78 -10.78
CA LEU A 176 -4.84 -15.13 -9.37
C LEU A 176 -3.43 -15.40 -8.84
N SER A 177 -3.18 -14.99 -7.60
CA SER A 177 -2.01 -15.41 -6.84
C SER A 177 -2.12 -16.90 -6.43
N PRO A 178 -1.04 -17.53 -5.95
CA PRO A 178 -1.10 -18.86 -5.34
C PRO A 178 -2.04 -18.94 -4.12
N SER A 179 -2.38 -17.80 -3.51
CA SER A 179 -3.33 -17.67 -2.41
C SER A 179 -4.77 -17.42 -2.86
N GLU A 180 -5.05 -17.46 -4.17
CA GLU A 180 -6.32 -17.13 -4.83
C GLU A 180 -6.71 -15.63 -4.77
N ASP A 181 -5.77 -14.74 -4.48
CA ASP A 181 -6.03 -13.29 -4.51
C ASP A 181 -6.03 -12.78 -5.95
N ILE A 182 -6.99 -11.90 -6.29
CA ILE A 182 -7.08 -11.30 -7.62
C ILE A 182 -5.97 -10.25 -7.78
N ILE A 183 -5.08 -10.47 -8.75
CA ILE A 183 -3.94 -9.60 -9.04
C ILE A 183 -4.26 -8.61 -10.14
N ALA A 184 -4.95 -9.07 -11.18
CA ALA A 184 -5.34 -8.28 -12.33
C ALA A 184 -6.57 -8.89 -13.00
N THR A 185 -7.33 -8.04 -13.70
CA THR A 185 -8.58 -8.43 -14.37
C THR A 185 -8.62 -7.80 -15.75
N ALA A 186 -9.07 -8.54 -16.76
CA ALA A 186 -9.25 -8.07 -18.12
C ALA A 186 -10.54 -8.62 -18.72
N LYS A 187 -11.28 -7.76 -19.43
CA LYS A 187 -12.43 -8.19 -20.23
C LYS A 187 -11.94 -8.85 -21.52
N VAL A 188 -12.60 -9.91 -21.94
CA VAL A 188 -12.35 -10.57 -23.22
C VAL A 188 -12.97 -9.72 -24.34
N ASP A 189 -12.20 -9.47 -25.40
CA ASP A 189 -12.68 -8.76 -26.58
C ASP A 189 -13.49 -9.66 -27.53
N ASP A 190 -14.09 -9.06 -28.56
CA ASP A 190 -14.92 -9.77 -29.54
C ASP A 190 -14.15 -10.82 -30.35
N SER A 191 -12.81 -10.78 -30.33
CA SER A 191 -11.93 -11.76 -30.98
C SER A 191 -11.50 -12.90 -30.05
N GLY A 192 -12.02 -12.94 -28.82
CA GLY A 192 -11.67 -13.94 -27.81
C GLY A 192 -10.34 -13.66 -27.11
N LYS A 193 -9.80 -12.44 -27.19
CA LYS A 193 -8.51 -12.09 -26.58
C LYS A 193 -8.69 -11.31 -25.29
N ALA A 194 -7.90 -11.66 -24.28
CA ALA A 194 -7.77 -10.89 -23.04
C ALA A 194 -6.31 -10.52 -22.80
N VAL A 195 -6.07 -9.26 -22.46
CA VAL A 195 -4.71 -8.72 -22.29
C VAL A 195 -4.55 -8.16 -20.88
N LEU A 196 -3.62 -8.72 -20.12
CA LEU A 196 -3.28 -8.28 -18.77
C LEU A 196 -1.85 -7.71 -18.80
N ARG A 197 -1.73 -6.41 -18.56
CA ARG A 197 -0.47 -5.65 -18.59
C ARG A 197 0.00 -5.35 -17.17
N PHE A 198 1.27 -4.97 -17.05
CA PHE A 198 1.88 -4.53 -15.78
C PHE A 198 1.86 -5.57 -14.67
N ILE A 199 2.05 -6.84 -15.04
CA ILE A 199 2.08 -7.94 -14.09
C ILE A 199 3.49 -8.11 -13.55
N SER A 200 3.64 -8.10 -12.22
CA SER A 200 4.92 -8.38 -11.58
C SER A 200 5.36 -9.82 -11.90
N PRO A 201 6.67 -10.10 -12.02
CA PRO A 201 7.16 -11.46 -12.20
C PRO A 201 6.77 -12.36 -11.02
N GLY A 202 6.40 -13.61 -11.31
CA GLY A 202 5.94 -14.56 -10.29
C GLY A 202 5.16 -15.72 -10.88
N THR A 203 4.70 -16.61 -10.00
CA THR A 203 3.81 -17.72 -10.35
C THR A 203 2.37 -17.31 -10.13
N TYR A 204 1.55 -17.52 -11.15
CA TYR A 204 0.15 -17.14 -11.17
C TYR A 204 -0.72 -18.28 -11.71
N TYR A 205 -2.02 -18.13 -11.45
CA TYR A 205 -3.08 -18.95 -11.97
C TYR A 205 -4.08 -18.06 -12.69
N ALA A 206 -4.88 -18.60 -13.61
CA ALA A 206 -5.92 -17.82 -14.27
C ALA A 206 -7.29 -18.45 -14.05
N ARG A 207 -8.28 -17.58 -13.91
CA ARG A 207 -9.69 -17.92 -13.80
C ARG A 207 -10.46 -17.01 -14.75
N MET A 208 -11.52 -17.52 -15.34
CA MET A 208 -12.42 -16.75 -16.17
C MET A 208 -13.84 -16.98 -15.69
N PHE A 209 -14.67 -15.94 -15.70
CA PHE A 209 -16.11 -16.08 -15.46
C PHE A 209 -16.89 -15.41 -16.59
N LEU A 210 -18.11 -15.91 -16.82
CA LEU A 210 -19.07 -15.32 -17.75
C LEU A 210 -19.93 -14.32 -16.99
N ASP A 211 -19.77 -13.04 -17.33
CA ASP A 211 -20.43 -11.89 -16.72
C ASP A 211 -21.85 -11.78 -17.30
N MET A 212 -22.79 -12.47 -16.64
CA MET A 212 -24.18 -12.61 -17.11
C MET A 212 -25.00 -11.34 -16.88
N ASP A 213 -24.64 -10.55 -15.86
CA ASP A 213 -25.31 -9.29 -15.54
C ASP A 213 -24.55 -8.05 -16.03
N ASN A 214 -23.40 -8.24 -16.68
CA ASN A 214 -22.54 -7.22 -17.27
C ASN A 214 -22.07 -6.17 -16.25
N ASN A 215 -21.84 -6.59 -15.00
CA ASN A 215 -21.43 -5.71 -13.91
C ASN A 215 -19.90 -5.63 -13.74
N GLY A 216 -19.14 -6.45 -14.48
CA GLY A 216 -17.67 -6.46 -14.44
C GLY A 216 -17.04 -7.23 -13.28
N LYS A 217 -17.84 -7.90 -12.44
CA LYS A 217 -17.43 -8.52 -11.19
C LYS A 217 -18.07 -9.89 -11.06
N TYR A 218 -17.32 -10.83 -10.50
CA TYR A 218 -17.86 -12.16 -10.24
C TYR A 218 -19.05 -12.11 -9.29
N THR A 219 -20.20 -12.56 -9.78
CA THR A 219 -21.44 -12.61 -9.00
C THR A 219 -21.68 -13.99 -8.42
N THR A 220 -21.78 -14.06 -7.09
CA THR A 220 -22.11 -15.31 -6.40
C THR A 220 -23.60 -15.63 -6.53
N GLY A 221 -23.94 -16.91 -6.47
CA GLY A 221 -25.32 -17.36 -6.52
C GLY A 221 -26.11 -16.91 -5.31
N ASN A 222 -27.41 -16.72 -5.49
CA ASN A 222 -28.34 -16.39 -4.40
C ASN A 222 -29.22 -17.60 -4.08
N LEU A 223 -28.98 -18.23 -2.93
CA LEU A 223 -29.72 -19.41 -2.50
C LEU A 223 -31.22 -19.13 -2.27
N LEU A 224 -31.56 -17.95 -1.71
CA LEU A 224 -32.95 -17.57 -1.43
C LEU A 224 -33.74 -17.37 -2.73
N GLN A 225 -33.09 -16.78 -3.73
CA GLN A 225 -33.66 -16.53 -5.04
C GLN A 225 -33.48 -17.70 -6.02
N ARG A 226 -32.80 -18.79 -5.60
CA ARG A 226 -32.43 -19.95 -6.42
C ARG A 226 -31.66 -19.60 -7.70
N ILE A 227 -30.86 -18.54 -7.63
CA ILE A 227 -30.00 -18.09 -8.73
C ILE A 227 -28.65 -18.77 -8.58
N GLN A 228 -28.19 -19.44 -9.64
CA GLN A 228 -26.86 -20.06 -9.68
C GLN A 228 -25.78 -18.99 -9.75
N PRO A 229 -24.57 -19.25 -9.22
CA PRO A 229 -23.42 -18.38 -9.44
C PRO A 229 -23.06 -18.30 -10.93
N GLU A 230 -22.31 -17.28 -11.29
CA GLU A 230 -21.82 -17.14 -12.65
C GLU A 230 -20.88 -18.30 -13.05
N PRO A 231 -21.03 -18.85 -14.27
CA PRO A 231 -20.16 -19.91 -14.76
C PRO A 231 -18.71 -19.48 -14.72
N THR A 232 -17.86 -20.34 -14.15
CA THR A 232 -16.44 -20.06 -13.91
C THR A 232 -15.59 -21.19 -14.44
N PHE A 233 -14.53 -20.84 -15.16
CA PHE A 233 -13.55 -21.73 -15.78
C PHE A 233 -12.16 -21.44 -15.21
N TYR A 234 -11.32 -22.46 -15.08
CA TYR A 234 -9.94 -22.30 -14.62
C TYR A 234 -8.97 -22.69 -15.73
N PHE A 235 -7.87 -21.96 -15.82
CA PHE A 235 -6.74 -22.38 -16.63
C PHE A 235 -5.97 -23.44 -15.85
N HIS A 236 -5.83 -24.62 -16.44
CA HIS A 236 -5.32 -25.81 -15.75
C HIS A 236 -3.81 -25.80 -15.54
N LYS A 237 -3.07 -25.05 -16.35
CA LYS A 237 -1.62 -24.92 -16.22
C LYS A 237 -1.25 -23.79 -15.27
N LYS A 238 -0.13 -23.97 -14.58
CA LYS A 238 0.52 -22.88 -13.83
C LYS A 238 1.17 -21.91 -14.81
N ILE A 239 1.15 -20.62 -14.49
CA ILE A 239 1.71 -19.57 -15.33
C ILE A 239 2.90 -18.97 -14.60
N ASN A 240 4.10 -19.14 -15.14
CA ASN A 240 5.32 -18.56 -14.58
C ASN A 240 5.75 -17.36 -15.42
N LEU A 241 5.59 -16.16 -14.87
CA LEU A 241 5.97 -14.91 -15.52
C LEU A 241 7.35 -14.46 -15.06
N LYS A 242 8.21 -14.08 -16.01
CA LYS A 242 9.49 -13.43 -15.73
C LYS A 242 9.42 -11.95 -16.11
N LYS A 243 10.42 -11.20 -15.68
CA LYS A 243 10.59 -9.78 -15.98
C LYS A 243 10.74 -9.55 -17.50
N ASN A 244 10.11 -8.50 -18.02
CA ASN A 244 10.14 -8.11 -19.44
C ASN A 244 9.73 -9.22 -20.41
N TRP A 245 8.77 -10.05 -20.00
CA TRP A 245 8.24 -11.13 -20.84
C TRP A 245 6.81 -10.82 -21.28
N ASP A 246 6.57 -11.11 -22.55
CA ASP A 246 5.25 -11.18 -23.15
C ASP A 246 4.94 -12.66 -23.37
N LEU A 247 3.95 -13.17 -22.63
CA LEU A 247 3.54 -14.57 -22.68
C LEU A 247 2.18 -14.68 -23.37
N GLU A 248 2.12 -15.45 -24.46
CA GLU A 248 0.86 -15.81 -25.10
C GLU A 248 0.42 -17.21 -24.65
N GLN A 249 -0.84 -17.32 -24.23
CA GLN A 249 -1.44 -18.59 -23.82
C GLN A 249 -2.74 -18.81 -24.58
N THR A 250 -2.89 -20.01 -25.12
CA THR A 250 -4.16 -20.45 -25.73
C THR A 250 -4.97 -21.17 -24.65
N TRP A 251 -6.24 -20.79 -24.51
CA TRP A 251 -7.13 -21.34 -23.49
C TRP A 251 -8.41 -21.84 -24.14
N ASP A 252 -8.53 -23.16 -24.28
CA ASP A 252 -9.80 -23.79 -24.60
C ASP A 252 -10.54 -24.15 -23.31
N ILE A 253 -11.73 -23.57 -23.13
CA ILE A 253 -12.52 -23.78 -21.92
C ILE A 253 -13.11 -25.19 -21.80
N TYR A 254 -13.07 -25.98 -22.86
CA TYR A 254 -13.59 -27.35 -22.91
C TYR A 254 -12.50 -28.43 -23.02
N GLU A 255 -11.22 -28.05 -22.99
CA GLU A 255 -10.10 -29.00 -23.03
C GLU A 255 -10.16 -30.02 -21.87
N LEU A 256 -10.54 -29.55 -20.68
CA LEU A 256 -10.74 -30.38 -19.49
C LEU A 256 -12.16 -30.20 -18.93
N PRO A 257 -12.72 -31.27 -18.33
CA PRO A 257 -13.99 -31.15 -17.61
C PRO A 257 -13.86 -30.14 -16.47
N LEU A 258 -14.93 -29.39 -16.18
CA LEU A 258 -14.95 -28.31 -15.18
C LEU A 258 -14.33 -28.69 -13.83
N ASP A 259 -14.60 -29.90 -13.34
CA ASP A 259 -14.09 -30.40 -12.06
C ASP A 259 -12.55 -30.63 -12.05
N GLY A 260 -11.98 -30.85 -13.23
CA GLY A 260 -10.56 -31.07 -13.46
C GLY A 260 -9.76 -29.81 -13.77
N GLN A 261 -10.43 -28.71 -14.14
CA GLN A 261 -9.76 -27.47 -14.59
C GLN A 261 -8.96 -26.79 -13.48
N LYS A 262 -9.43 -26.85 -12.23
CA LYS A 262 -8.76 -26.17 -11.13
C LYS A 262 -7.44 -26.87 -10.78
N PRO A 263 -6.28 -26.18 -10.86
CA PRO A 263 -4.99 -26.76 -10.49
C PRO A 263 -4.96 -27.25 -9.05
N ALA A 264 -4.30 -28.39 -8.80
CA ALA A 264 -4.25 -29.02 -7.49
C ALA A 264 -3.57 -28.14 -6.41
N GLU A 265 -2.66 -27.26 -6.82
CA GLU A 265 -1.90 -26.39 -5.92
C GLU A 265 -2.82 -25.40 -5.17
N ILE A 266 -3.82 -24.84 -5.85
CA ILE A 266 -4.79 -23.89 -5.31
C ILE A 266 -6.03 -24.56 -4.68
N LYS A 267 -6.12 -25.90 -4.65
CA LYS A 267 -7.24 -26.57 -3.95
C LYS A 267 -7.04 -26.47 -2.44
N LYS A 268 -7.91 -25.70 -1.76
CA LYS A 268 -7.91 -25.52 -0.29
C LYS A 268 -8.07 -26.83 0.48
N ASN A 269 -8.87 -27.77 -0.03
CA ASN A 269 -9.04 -29.10 0.57
C ASN A 269 -8.37 -30.15 -0.32
N LYS A 270 -7.14 -30.53 0.01
CA LYS A 270 -6.42 -31.58 -0.70
C LYS A 270 -6.80 -32.94 -0.11
N PRO A 271 -7.32 -33.89 -0.91
CA PRO A 271 -7.54 -35.24 -0.42
C PRO A 271 -6.22 -35.81 0.10
N ARG A 272 -6.27 -36.55 1.21
CA ARG A 272 -5.07 -37.19 1.77
C ARG A 272 -4.49 -38.11 0.69
N ALA A 273 -3.23 -37.91 0.34
CA ALA A 273 -2.53 -38.81 -0.56
C ALA A 273 -2.64 -40.24 -0.02
N LYS A 274 -3.06 -41.20 -0.87
CA LYS A 274 -2.93 -42.61 -0.53
C LYS A 274 -1.44 -42.90 -0.33
N LYS A 275 -1.11 -43.59 0.75
CA LYS A 275 0.26 -43.97 1.10
C LYS A 275 0.85 -44.82 -0.05
N GLY A 276 1.68 -44.22 -0.90
CA GLY A 276 2.36 -44.90 -2.02
C GLY A 276 2.21 -44.26 -3.41
N GLU A 277 1.39 -43.23 -3.61
CA GLU A 277 1.31 -42.52 -4.90
C GLU A 277 2.25 -41.29 -4.92
N ASN A 278 3.30 -41.36 -5.75
CA ASN A 278 4.03 -40.17 -6.21
C ASN A 278 3.14 -39.42 -7.20
N SER A 279 2.68 -38.21 -6.87
CA SER A 279 1.98 -37.34 -7.82
C SER A 279 3.00 -36.63 -8.70
N ASP A 280 3.59 -37.37 -9.64
CA ASP A 280 4.43 -36.83 -10.70
C ASP A 280 3.51 -36.41 -11.85
N TYR A 281 2.81 -35.28 -11.69
CA TYR A 281 2.24 -34.58 -12.84
C TYR A 281 3.40 -33.81 -13.47
N GLN A 282 4.13 -34.52 -14.32
CA GLN A 282 5.27 -34.01 -15.06
C GLN A 282 4.83 -32.83 -15.93
N ASN A 283 5.63 -31.76 -15.84
CA ASN A 283 5.59 -30.63 -16.76
C ASN A 283 6.13 -31.14 -18.10
N GLU A 284 5.26 -31.39 -19.08
CA GLU A 284 5.68 -31.79 -20.43
C GLU A 284 5.85 -30.61 -21.41
N ASP A 285 5.61 -29.37 -20.99
CA ASP A 285 5.76 -28.19 -21.87
C ASP A 285 6.88 -27.24 -21.37
N GLU A 286 8.07 -27.78 -21.09
CA GLU A 286 9.30 -26.98 -21.18
C GLU A 286 9.81 -27.08 -22.62
N GLU A 287 9.26 -26.27 -23.52
CA GLU A 287 9.97 -25.97 -24.77
C GLU A 287 11.23 -25.17 -24.41
N GLU A 288 12.34 -25.89 -24.19
CA GLU A 288 13.69 -25.33 -24.17
C GLU A 288 13.96 -24.67 -25.53
N ILE A 289 13.89 -23.34 -25.56
CA ILE A 289 14.37 -22.55 -26.70
C ILE A 289 15.89 -22.71 -26.74
N PRO A 290 16.49 -23.29 -27.79
CA PRO A 290 17.93 -23.53 -27.84
C PRO A 290 18.69 -22.20 -27.84
N GLU A 291 19.55 -22.06 -26.84
CA GLU A 291 20.49 -20.95 -26.66
C GLU A 291 21.47 -20.94 -27.85
N PHE A 292 21.23 -20.05 -28.82
CA PHE A 292 22.12 -19.87 -29.97
C PHE A 292 23.50 -19.39 -29.50
N GLY A 293 24.46 -20.32 -29.52
CA GLY A 293 25.84 -20.07 -29.16
C GLY A 293 26.51 -19.03 -30.05
N THR A 294 26.95 -17.93 -29.45
CA THR A 294 27.98 -17.07 -30.01
C THR A 294 29.35 -17.68 -29.72
N GLY A 295 29.99 -18.22 -30.75
CA GLY A 295 31.30 -18.86 -30.65
C GLY A 295 32.45 -17.89 -30.44
N ILE A 296 33.53 -18.38 -29.81
CA ILE A 296 34.89 -17.83 -29.92
C ILE A 296 35.90 -19.00 -29.99
N PHE A 297 36.49 -19.12 -31.18
CA PHE A 297 37.87 -19.50 -31.52
C PHE A 297 38.60 -20.57 -30.71
N GLY A 298 38.82 -21.73 -31.35
CA GLY A 298 39.87 -22.69 -31.03
C GLY A 298 40.68 -23.05 -32.27
N SER A 299 41.90 -22.53 -32.36
CA SER A 299 42.92 -22.85 -33.36
C SER A 299 43.34 -24.32 -33.31
N GLN A 300 43.51 -24.97 -34.47
CA GLN A 300 44.37 -26.14 -34.63
C GLN A 300 45.16 -26.04 -35.95
N PRO A 301 46.39 -26.57 -35.98
CA PRO A 301 47.36 -26.36 -37.05
C PRO A 301 47.23 -27.41 -38.16
N TYR A 302 47.56 -27.02 -39.39
CA TYR A 302 48.52 -27.64 -40.32
C TYR A 302 48.51 -26.85 -41.63
#